data_AF-A0A7J6KMZ5-F1
#
_entry.id   AF-A0A7J6KMZ5-F1
#
_cell.length_a   1.000
_cell.length_b   1.000
_cell.length_c   1.000
_cell.angle_alpha   90.00
_cell.angle_beta   90.00
_cell.angle_gamma   90.00
#
_symmetry.space_group_name_H-M   'P 1'
#
loop_
_entity.id
_entity.type
_entity.pdbx_description
1 polymer ?
#
loop_
_entity_poly.entity_id
_entity_poly.type
_entity_poly.pdbx_seq_one_letter_code
_entity_poly.pdbx_strand_id
1 'polypeptide(L)'
;MIREGRACLATNVATYSFFIVYAFILTSSRVVGTIIGNQVPGEWFWISQDILISVIMVWTMTLCGPSKKLADYRPSGSLLGWRTILVCSLPIISFFIAEMVAFGILWSPSNREWYRRVNTLDLHVPPQEWAKKGDNYDMPVQVFLMLTTLSTHAYVSSYGGAFRKSVLRNWALNVMYIVVNVLLFSLLWLQPGDLPCVYRINCDTGASLATAGIPLIEQYSVGSVGGCFLGPQVNTYQTAVPELSAWSPDPASDCRPSGPGSEAALEMFPWTSPAISTLGYDGPNNVYPVSFRIVMTIILVVYIILQHLIFRFGLAGSYWRKWIGRRGLSRAD
;
A
#
# COMPACT_ATOMS: atom_id res chain seq x y z
N MET A 1 -8.05 -35.61 16.86
CA MET A 1 -9.04 -35.03 15.93
C MET A 1 -9.67 -33.73 16.43
N ILE A 2 -10.37 -33.69 17.57
CA ILE A 2 -11.09 -32.47 18.04
C ILE A 2 -10.19 -31.22 18.13
N ARG A 3 -8.96 -31.39 18.63
CA ARG A 3 -7.97 -30.31 18.75
C ARG A 3 -7.60 -29.70 17.40
N GLU A 4 -7.39 -30.55 16.39
CA GLU A 4 -7.08 -30.12 15.02
C GLU A 4 -8.28 -29.41 14.39
N GLY A 5 -9.49 -29.94 14.58
CA GLY A 5 -10.72 -29.29 14.08
C GLY A 5 -10.93 -27.89 14.66
N ARG A 6 -10.66 -27.69 15.96
CA ARG A 6 -10.74 -26.36 16.60
C ARG A 6 -9.67 -25.39 16.11
N ALA A 7 -8.45 -25.89 15.86
CA ALA A 7 -7.38 -25.09 15.29
C ALA A 7 -7.72 -24.67 13.85
N CYS A 8 -8.21 -25.61 13.04
CA CYS A 8 -8.67 -25.38 11.67
C CYS A 8 -9.77 -24.32 11.62
N LEU A 9 -10.82 -24.44 12.45
CA LEU A 9 -11.89 -23.43 12.49
C LEU A 9 -11.35 -22.04 12.85
N ALA A 10 -10.46 -21.95 13.85
CA ALA A 10 -9.86 -20.66 14.24
C ALA A 10 -8.97 -20.06 13.15
N THR A 11 -8.28 -20.88 12.37
CA THR A 11 -7.50 -20.45 11.21
C THR A 11 -8.42 -19.96 10.08
N ASN A 12 -9.50 -20.68 9.77
CA ASN A 12 -10.45 -20.28 8.73
C ASN A 12 -11.13 -18.95 9.05
N VAL A 13 -11.47 -18.69 10.32
CA VAL A 13 -12.02 -17.39 10.73
C VAL A 13 -10.97 -16.27 10.59
N ALA A 14 -9.69 -16.57 10.87
CA ALA A 14 -8.62 -15.59 10.69
C ALA A 14 -8.39 -15.25 9.21
N THR A 15 -8.34 -16.25 8.32
CA THR A 15 -8.19 -16.01 6.87
C THR A 15 -9.42 -15.34 6.28
N TYR A 16 -10.63 -15.70 6.72
CA TYR A 16 -11.86 -14.97 6.39
C TYR A 16 -11.75 -13.49 6.77
N SER A 17 -11.33 -13.20 8.01
CA SER A 17 -11.19 -11.81 8.46
C SER A 17 -10.15 -11.02 7.65
N PHE A 18 -9.11 -11.68 7.15
CA PHE A 18 -8.14 -11.06 6.24
C PHE A 18 -8.81 -10.63 4.94
N PHE A 19 -9.55 -11.52 4.28
CA PHE A 19 -10.19 -11.21 3.00
C PHE A 19 -11.29 -10.15 3.11
N ILE A 20 -12.01 -10.08 4.24
CA ILE A 20 -12.98 -9.00 4.49
C ILE A 20 -12.27 -7.65 4.58
N VAL A 21 -11.18 -7.57 5.35
CA VAL A 21 -10.40 -6.33 5.50
C VAL A 21 -9.79 -5.92 4.16
N TYR A 22 -9.21 -6.87 3.44
CA TYR A 22 -8.68 -6.70 2.08
C TYR A 22 -9.72 -6.13 1.12
N ALA A 23 -10.86 -6.81 0.96
CA ALA A 23 -11.87 -6.40 -0.01
C ALA A 23 -12.43 -5.02 0.29
N PHE A 24 -12.68 -4.72 1.58
CA PHE A 24 -13.23 -3.43 1.98
C PHE A 24 -12.25 -2.29 1.73
N ILE A 25 -11.01 -2.42 2.22
CA ILE A 25 -9.97 -1.38 2.06
C ILE A 25 -9.66 -1.16 0.58
N LEU A 26 -9.41 -2.24 -0.18
CA LEU A 26 -9.05 -2.11 -1.58
C LEU A 26 -10.14 -1.42 -2.40
N THR A 27 -11.39 -1.88 -2.26
CA THR A 27 -12.51 -1.37 -3.08
C THR A 27 -12.79 0.09 -2.76
N SER A 28 -12.85 0.43 -1.47
CA SER A 28 -13.11 1.80 -1.04
C SER A 28 -11.99 2.76 -1.44
N SER A 29 -10.73 2.44 -1.15
CA SER A 29 -9.61 3.31 -1.52
C SER A 29 -9.44 3.43 -3.03
N ARG A 30 -9.76 2.38 -3.81
CA ARG A 30 -9.79 2.47 -5.28
C ARG A 30 -10.89 3.41 -5.78
N VAL A 31 -12.10 3.30 -5.23
CA VAL A 31 -13.21 4.20 -5.60
C VAL A 31 -12.86 5.64 -5.24
N VAL A 32 -12.36 5.88 -4.02
CA VAL A 32 -11.95 7.20 -3.56
C VAL A 32 -10.84 7.79 -4.42
N GLY A 33 -9.75 7.04 -4.68
CA GLY A 33 -8.65 7.50 -5.53
C GLY A 33 -9.08 7.79 -6.98
N THR A 34 -10.02 6.99 -7.50
CA THR A 34 -10.59 7.23 -8.83
C THR A 34 -11.40 8.53 -8.87
N ILE A 35 -12.23 8.80 -7.85
CA ILE A 35 -13.04 10.02 -7.76
C ILE A 35 -12.17 11.26 -7.54
N ILE A 36 -11.13 11.16 -6.72
CA ILE A 36 -10.29 12.31 -6.31
C ILE A 36 -9.33 12.77 -7.41
N GLY A 37 -8.81 11.86 -8.24
CA GLY A 37 -7.81 12.22 -9.25
C GLY A 37 -7.62 11.21 -10.38
N ASN A 38 -8.57 10.28 -10.57
CA ASN A 38 -8.47 9.18 -11.55
C ASN A 38 -7.16 8.39 -11.39
N GLN A 39 -6.75 8.17 -10.14
CA GLN A 39 -5.45 7.58 -9.81
C GLN A 39 -5.56 6.05 -9.70
N VAL A 40 -4.55 5.34 -10.17
CA VAL A 40 -4.45 3.88 -10.09
C VAL A 40 -3.00 3.53 -9.74
N PRO A 41 -2.74 2.67 -8.74
CA PRO A 41 -1.38 2.26 -8.43
C PRO A 41 -0.70 1.53 -9.59
N GLY A 42 0.64 1.58 -9.62
CA GLY A 42 1.44 0.82 -10.57
C GLY A 42 1.20 -0.70 -10.50
N GLU A 43 1.56 -1.40 -11.58
CA GLU A 43 1.25 -2.82 -11.74
C GLU A 43 1.78 -3.71 -10.61
N TRP A 44 3.03 -3.49 -10.20
CA TRP A 44 3.71 -4.35 -9.22
C TRP A 44 3.12 -4.28 -7.82
N PHE A 45 2.38 -3.21 -7.51
CA PHE A 45 1.55 -3.17 -6.32
C PHE A 45 0.47 -4.27 -6.36
N TRP A 46 -0.21 -4.49 -7.49
CA TRP A 46 -1.25 -5.51 -7.64
C TRP A 46 -0.67 -6.92 -7.49
N ILE A 47 0.47 -7.18 -8.14
CA ILE A 47 1.19 -8.45 -8.02
C ILE A 47 1.56 -8.72 -6.55
N SER A 48 2.07 -7.72 -5.85
CA SER A 48 2.44 -7.84 -4.44
C SER A 48 1.23 -8.08 -3.55
N GLN A 49 0.15 -7.35 -3.78
CA GLN A 49 -1.03 -7.47 -2.96
C GLN A 49 -1.74 -8.81 -3.18
N ASP A 50 -1.94 -9.21 -4.43
CA ASP A 50 -2.80 -10.33 -4.78
C ASP A 50 -2.03 -11.65 -4.71
N ILE A 51 -0.77 -11.68 -5.12
CA ILE A 51 0.06 -12.90 -5.06
C ILE A 51 0.84 -12.97 -3.75
N LEU A 52 1.70 -12.00 -3.47
CA LEU A 52 2.62 -12.07 -2.32
C LEU A 52 1.86 -12.05 -0.98
N ILE A 53 0.88 -11.16 -0.82
CA ILE A 53 0.12 -11.08 0.43
C ILE A 53 -1.09 -12.05 0.39
N SER A 54 -2.00 -11.89 -0.56
CA SER A 54 -3.30 -12.58 -0.51
C SER A 54 -3.22 -14.08 -0.78
N VAL A 55 -2.22 -14.56 -1.53
CA VAL A 55 -1.99 -16.00 -1.74
C VAL A 55 -0.91 -16.52 -0.80
N ILE A 56 0.34 -16.03 -0.92
CA ILE A 56 1.48 -16.62 -0.21
C ILE A 56 1.38 -16.38 1.29
N MET A 57 1.18 -15.13 1.72
CA MET A 57 1.11 -14.82 3.15
C MET A 57 -0.11 -15.49 3.82
N VAL A 58 -1.29 -15.48 3.18
CA VAL A 58 -2.47 -16.18 3.69
C VAL A 58 -2.23 -17.70 3.77
N TRP A 59 -1.58 -18.30 2.77
CA TRP A 59 -1.16 -19.70 2.85
C TRP A 59 -0.29 -19.95 4.08
N THR A 60 0.70 -19.09 4.35
CA THR A 60 1.53 -19.25 5.56
C THR A 60 0.73 -19.10 6.86
N MET A 61 -0.38 -18.34 6.89
CA MET A 61 -1.28 -18.29 8.06
C MET A 61 -1.87 -19.67 8.39
N THR A 62 -2.09 -20.52 7.38
CA THR A 62 -2.64 -21.87 7.56
C THR A 62 -1.69 -22.83 8.26
N LEU A 63 -0.39 -22.51 8.28
CA LEU A 63 0.66 -23.32 8.91
C LEU A 63 0.72 -23.11 10.45
N CYS A 64 -0.20 -22.31 11.01
CA CYS A 64 -0.38 -22.19 12.45
C CYS A 64 -0.94 -23.47 13.07
N GLY A 65 -0.05 -24.35 13.54
CA GLY A 65 -0.46 -25.63 14.14
C GLY A 65 -1.32 -25.52 15.41
N PRO A 66 -1.94 -26.64 15.85
CA PRO A 66 -2.85 -26.72 16.99
C PRO A 66 -2.16 -26.45 18.33
N SER A 67 -2.88 -25.82 19.28
CA SER A 67 -2.41 -25.71 20.67
C SER A 67 -2.12 -27.10 21.27
N LYS A 68 -1.15 -27.21 22.19
CA LYS A 68 -0.82 -28.50 22.84
C LYS A 68 -1.96 -29.00 23.74
N LYS A 69 -2.68 -28.07 24.39
CA LYS A 69 -3.77 -28.37 25.32
C LYS A 69 -5.12 -28.09 24.66
N LEU A 70 -6.13 -28.90 24.97
CA LEU A 70 -7.50 -28.65 24.57
C LEU A 70 -8.08 -27.54 25.45
N ALA A 71 -8.67 -26.52 24.83
CA ALA A 71 -9.32 -25.45 25.58
C ALA A 71 -10.69 -25.90 26.13
N ASP A 72 -11.13 -25.30 27.23
CA ASP A 72 -12.38 -25.69 27.90
C ASP A 72 -13.65 -25.20 27.18
N TYR A 73 -13.49 -24.38 26.14
CA TYR A 73 -14.59 -23.79 25.36
C TYR A 73 -14.39 -24.02 23.85
N ARG A 74 -15.45 -23.83 23.07
CA ARG A 74 -15.42 -23.98 21.60
C ARG A 74 -14.99 -22.68 20.92
N PRO A 75 -14.27 -22.73 19.80
CA PRO A 75 -14.07 -21.56 18.96
C PRO A 75 -15.42 -21.11 18.38
N SER A 76 -15.67 -19.80 18.35
CA SER A 76 -16.86 -19.27 17.68
C SER A 76 -16.73 -19.51 16.18
N GLY A 77 -17.74 -20.15 15.59
CA GLY A 77 -17.87 -20.32 14.14
C GLY A 77 -18.69 -19.23 13.47
N SER A 78 -19.17 -18.24 14.21
CA SER A 78 -20.05 -17.20 13.68
C SER A 78 -19.24 -16.16 12.91
N LEU A 79 -19.45 -16.11 11.59
CA LEU A 79 -18.82 -15.13 10.71
C LEU A 79 -19.29 -13.70 10.98
N LEU A 80 -20.53 -13.54 11.47
CA LEU A 80 -21.13 -12.27 11.86
C LEU A 80 -21.19 -12.09 13.39
N GLY A 81 -20.46 -12.93 14.13
CA GLY A 81 -20.33 -12.77 15.57
C GLY A 81 -19.64 -11.44 15.90
N TRP A 82 -20.02 -10.81 17.00
CA TRP A 82 -19.49 -9.51 17.43
C TRP A 82 -17.95 -9.47 17.42
N ARG A 83 -17.31 -10.57 17.83
CA ARG A 83 -15.84 -10.67 17.81
C ARG A 83 -15.27 -10.61 16.40
N THR A 84 -15.85 -11.32 15.44
CA THR A 84 -15.41 -11.33 14.05
C THR A 84 -15.62 -9.95 13.43
N ILE A 85 -16.76 -9.31 13.72
CA ILE A 85 -17.05 -7.93 13.30
C ILE A 85 -15.96 -6.99 13.80
N LEU A 86 -15.59 -7.04 15.08
CA LEU A 86 -14.52 -6.19 15.64
C LEU A 86 -13.13 -6.48 15.07
N VAL A 87 -12.81 -7.76 14.83
CA VAL A 87 -11.53 -8.16 14.20
C VAL A 87 -11.41 -7.58 12.79
N CYS A 88 -12.51 -7.42 12.06
CA CYS A 88 -12.52 -6.80 10.74
C CYS A 88 -12.65 -5.27 10.80
N SER A 89 -13.53 -4.72 11.62
CA SER A 89 -13.85 -3.29 11.60
C SER A 89 -12.72 -2.42 12.16
N LEU A 90 -11.98 -2.89 13.17
CA LEU A 90 -10.87 -2.13 13.76
C LEU A 90 -9.73 -1.87 12.77
N PRO A 91 -9.15 -2.85 12.05
CA PRO A 91 -8.13 -2.59 11.04
C PRO A 91 -8.66 -1.73 9.88
N ILE A 92 -9.93 -1.88 9.49
CA ILE A 92 -10.56 -1.03 8.46
C ILE A 92 -10.63 0.44 8.92
N ILE A 93 -11.19 0.70 10.11
CA ILE A 93 -11.35 2.07 10.63
C ILE A 93 -9.99 2.73 10.84
N SER A 94 -9.06 2.00 11.46
CA SER A 94 -7.71 2.52 11.71
C SER A 94 -6.93 2.77 10.41
N PHE A 95 -7.15 1.97 9.36
CA PHE A 95 -6.58 2.24 8.04
C PHE A 95 -7.06 3.59 7.50
N PHE A 96 -8.37 3.84 7.45
CA PHE A 96 -8.87 5.13 6.94
C PHE A 96 -8.44 6.31 7.80
N ILE A 97 -8.36 6.14 9.13
CA ILE A 97 -7.83 7.19 10.00
C ILE A 97 -6.36 7.49 9.64
N ALA A 98 -5.53 6.45 9.47
CA ALA A 98 -4.14 6.63 9.07
C ALA A 98 -4.00 7.23 7.67
N GLU A 99 -4.88 6.85 6.73
CA GLU A 99 -4.95 7.39 5.38
C GLU A 99 -5.34 8.87 5.38
N MET A 100 -6.38 9.25 6.12
CA MET A 100 -6.78 10.65 6.29
C MET A 100 -5.67 11.49 6.94
N VAL A 101 -4.96 10.96 7.93
CA VAL A 101 -3.82 11.65 8.55
C VAL A 101 -2.66 11.79 7.56
N ALA A 102 -2.31 10.74 6.84
CA ALA A 102 -1.21 10.76 5.87
C ALA A 102 -1.48 11.74 4.73
N PHE A 103 -2.68 11.71 4.14
CA PHE A 103 -3.08 12.68 3.12
C PHE A 103 -3.23 14.09 3.68
N GLY A 104 -3.75 14.25 4.90
CA GLY A 104 -3.81 15.55 5.57
C GLY A 104 -2.43 16.20 5.76
N ILE A 105 -1.42 15.39 6.05
CA ILE A 105 -0.03 15.87 6.12
C ILE A 105 0.54 16.10 4.73
N LEU A 106 0.36 15.18 3.78
CA LEU A 106 0.85 15.32 2.40
C LEU A 106 0.33 16.61 1.76
N TRP A 107 -0.98 16.86 1.87
CA TRP A 107 -1.68 18.01 1.29
C TRP A 107 -1.54 19.29 2.13
N SER A 108 -0.79 19.24 3.23
CA SER A 108 -0.55 20.40 4.08
C SER A 108 0.15 21.54 3.31
N PRO A 109 -0.19 22.81 3.57
CA PRO A 109 0.52 23.95 3.00
C PRO A 109 2.04 23.92 3.19
N SER A 110 2.55 23.26 4.24
CA SER A 110 3.97 23.10 4.51
C SER A 110 4.73 22.30 3.44
N ASN A 111 4.04 21.50 2.62
CA ASN A 111 4.65 20.68 1.57
C ASN A 111 4.53 21.29 0.17
N ARG A 112 3.98 22.50 0.01
CA ARG A 112 3.72 23.14 -1.29
C ARG A 112 4.95 23.34 -2.18
N GLU A 113 6.14 23.33 -1.61
CA GLU A 113 7.38 23.47 -2.38
C GLU A 113 7.60 22.29 -3.31
N TRP A 114 7.39 21.05 -2.84
CA TRP A 114 7.66 19.83 -3.60
C TRP A 114 6.39 19.06 -3.99
N TYR A 115 5.31 19.16 -3.22
CA TYR A 115 4.08 18.45 -3.48
C TYR A 115 3.19 19.22 -4.47
N ARG A 116 2.76 18.55 -5.54
CA ARG A 116 1.74 19.03 -6.47
C ARG A 116 0.68 17.97 -6.66
N ARG A 117 -0.58 18.36 -6.48
CA ARG A 117 -1.73 17.51 -6.79
C ARG A 117 -1.97 17.53 -8.30
N VAL A 118 -2.31 16.39 -8.87
CA VAL A 118 -2.72 16.29 -10.28
C VAL A 118 -3.85 15.27 -10.43
N ASN A 119 -4.80 15.59 -11.31
CA ASN A 119 -5.75 14.61 -11.82
C ASN A 119 -5.20 14.05 -13.13
N THR A 120 -5.13 12.73 -13.24
CA THR A 120 -4.55 12.08 -14.44
C THR A 120 -5.40 12.29 -15.69
N LEU A 121 -6.67 12.68 -15.55
CA LEU A 121 -7.50 13.12 -16.67
C LEU A 121 -6.98 14.41 -17.29
N ASP A 122 -6.49 15.35 -16.48
CA ASP A 122 -5.96 16.64 -16.96
C ASP A 122 -4.67 16.42 -17.77
N LEU A 123 -3.90 15.37 -17.41
CA LEU A 123 -2.70 14.96 -18.12
C LEU A 123 -2.98 14.18 -19.42
N HIS A 124 -4.25 13.91 -19.75
CA HIS A 124 -4.66 13.13 -20.91
C HIS A 124 -4.00 11.73 -21.00
N VAL A 125 -3.73 11.10 -19.84
CA VAL A 125 -3.09 9.78 -19.81
C VAL A 125 -4.01 8.75 -20.49
N PRO A 126 -3.56 8.09 -21.58
CA PRO A 126 -4.40 7.17 -22.32
C PRO A 126 -4.81 5.97 -21.43
N PRO A 127 -6.03 5.43 -21.59
CA PRO A 127 -6.51 4.31 -20.75
C PRO A 127 -5.61 3.08 -20.77
N GLN A 128 -4.89 2.85 -21.87
CA GLN A 128 -3.97 1.73 -22.06
C GLN A 128 -2.74 1.83 -21.14
N GLU A 129 -2.31 3.05 -20.80
CA GLU A 129 -1.19 3.31 -19.88
C GLU A 129 -1.66 3.47 -18.43
N TRP A 130 -2.64 2.66 -18.02
CA TRP A 130 -3.27 2.74 -16.70
C TRP A 130 -2.26 2.66 -15.54
N ALA A 131 -1.14 1.95 -15.70
CA ALA A 131 -0.10 1.86 -14.67
C ALA A 131 0.59 3.20 -14.40
N LYS A 132 0.68 4.08 -15.41
CA LYS A 132 1.27 5.42 -15.27
C LYS A 132 0.32 6.43 -14.60
N LYS A 133 -0.95 6.08 -14.40
CA LYS A 133 -1.85 6.84 -13.51
C LYS A 133 -1.38 6.79 -12.05
N GLY A 134 -0.40 5.93 -11.76
CA GLY A 134 0.32 5.81 -10.50
C GLY A 134 1.40 6.86 -10.28
N ASP A 135 1.78 7.59 -11.32
CA ASP A 135 2.94 8.49 -11.35
C ASP A 135 2.65 9.83 -10.66
N ASN A 136 2.22 9.77 -9.41
CA ASN A 136 1.92 10.93 -8.59
C ASN A 136 2.35 10.70 -7.13
N TYR A 137 2.26 11.75 -6.32
CA TYR A 137 2.64 11.71 -4.91
C TYR A 137 1.58 11.07 -4.00
N ASP A 138 0.34 10.85 -4.47
CA ASP A 138 -0.74 10.33 -3.62
C ASP A 138 -0.73 8.79 -3.57
N MET A 139 -0.50 8.15 -4.72
CA MET A 139 -0.51 6.69 -4.85
C MET A 139 0.51 5.96 -3.97
N PRO A 140 1.76 6.42 -3.81
CA PRO A 140 2.69 5.75 -2.91
C PRO A 140 2.19 5.74 -1.45
N VAL A 141 1.56 6.82 -0.96
CA VAL A 141 0.97 6.86 0.39
C VAL A 141 -0.06 5.74 0.55
N GLN A 142 -0.97 5.61 -0.42
CA GLN A 142 -2.00 4.57 -0.41
C GLN A 142 -1.39 3.16 -0.46
N VAL A 143 -0.38 2.94 -1.31
CA VAL A 143 0.33 1.66 -1.41
C VAL A 143 0.99 1.29 -0.09
N PHE A 144 1.72 2.23 0.54
CA PHE A 144 2.38 1.98 1.82
C PHE A 144 1.39 1.59 2.91
N LEU A 145 0.29 2.33 3.05
CA LEU A 145 -0.71 2.07 4.08
C LEU A 145 -1.44 0.76 3.85
N MET A 146 -1.81 0.46 2.60
CA MET A 146 -2.57 -0.74 2.27
C MET A 146 -1.73 -2.00 2.47
N LEU A 147 -0.51 -2.05 1.92
CA LEU A 147 0.39 -3.19 2.11
C LEU A 147 0.78 -3.38 3.59
N THR A 148 1.01 -2.30 4.34
CA THR A 148 1.27 -2.35 5.80
C THR A 148 0.08 -2.91 6.56
N THR A 149 -1.13 -2.46 6.21
CA THR A 149 -2.36 -2.90 6.86
C THR A 149 -2.62 -4.37 6.62
N LEU A 150 -2.56 -4.82 5.36
CA LEU A 150 -2.86 -6.20 5.01
C LEU A 150 -1.85 -7.17 5.60
N SER A 151 -0.55 -6.87 5.47
CA SER A 151 0.50 -7.72 6.04
C SER A 151 0.42 -7.78 7.57
N THR A 152 0.24 -6.63 8.23
CA THR A 152 0.12 -6.59 9.69
C THR A 152 -1.14 -7.31 10.16
N HIS A 153 -2.29 -7.11 9.49
CA HIS A 153 -3.54 -7.79 9.81
C HIS A 153 -3.43 -9.31 9.67
N ALA A 154 -2.80 -9.80 8.61
CA ALA A 154 -2.51 -11.23 8.43
C ALA A 154 -1.66 -11.80 9.59
N TYR A 155 -0.66 -11.04 10.03
CA TYR A 155 0.23 -11.42 11.12
C TYR A 155 -0.48 -11.41 12.50
N VAL A 156 -1.17 -10.32 12.85
CA VAL A 156 -1.85 -10.18 14.15
C VAL A 156 -3.05 -11.11 14.30
N SER A 157 -3.77 -11.37 13.20
CA SER A 157 -4.85 -12.36 13.14
C SER A 157 -4.33 -13.79 13.34
N SER A 158 -3.00 -14.00 13.31
CA SER A 158 -2.33 -15.29 13.47
C SER A 158 -1.63 -15.48 14.82
N TYR A 159 -1.69 -14.52 15.75
CA TYR A 159 -1.00 -14.53 17.07
C TYR A 159 -1.11 -15.83 17.89
N GLY A 160 -2.15 -16.62 17.65
CA GLY A 160 -2.42 -17.85 18.37
C GLY A 160 -3.33 -17.63 19.57
N GLY A 161 -3.45 -18.63 20.44
CA GLY A 161 -4.28 -18.52 21.63
C GLY A 161 -4.69 -19.88 22.17
N ALA A 162 -5.94 -20.00 22.62
CA ALA A 162 -6.45 -21.24 23.19
C ALA A 162 -6.50 -22.41 22.18
N PHE A 163 -6.65 -22.09 20.88
CA PHE A 163 -6.85 -23.09 19.82
C PHE A 163 -5.63 -23.31 18.93
N ARG A 164 -4.73 -22.31 18.82
CA ARG A 164 -3.58 -22.32 17.89
C ARG A 164 -2.27 -22.04 18.65
N LYS A 165 -1.16 -22.60 18.17
CA LYS A 165 0.18 -22.24 18.66
C LYS A 165 0.46 -20.76 18.42
N SER A 166 1.39 -20.22 19.20
CA SER A 166 1.87 -18.85 19.01
C SER A 166 2.39 -18.65 17.58
N VAL A 167 2.10 -17.49 17.00
CA VAL A 167 2.59 -17.06 15.69
C VAL A 167 4.11 -17.12 15.59
N LEU A 168 4.83 -16.93 16.70
CA LEU A 168 6.30 -16.96 16.74
C LEU A 168 6.88 -18.33 16.38
N ARG A 169 6.08 -19.40 16.44
CA ARG A 169 6.50 -20.74 16.00
C ARG A 169 6.24 -21.00 14.52
N ASN A 170 5.50 -20.13 13.84
CA ASN A 170 5.23 -20.23 12.42
C ASN A 170 6.33 -19.49 11.65
N TRP A 171 7.46 -20.14 11.42
CA TRP A 171 8.62 -19.52 10.78
C TRP A 171 8.29 -18.96 9.39
N ALA A 172 7.45 -19.65 8.62
CA ALA A 172 7.07 -19.23 7.27
C ALA A 172 6.35 -17.87 7.30
N LEU A 173 5.36 -17.71 8.19
CA LEU A 173 4.66 -16.43 8.33
C LEU A 173 5.56 -15.31 8.88
N ASN A 174 6.49 -15.63 9.78
CA ASN A 174 7.46 -14.62 10.27
C ASN A 174 8.39 -14.15 9.16
N VAL A 175 8.95 -15.08 8.36
CA VAL A 175 9.80 -14.75 7.21
C VAL A 175 9.01 -13.90 6.21
N MET A 176 7.80 -14.31 5.85
CA MET A 176 6.97 -13.54 4.92
C MET A 176 6.65 -12.14 5.44
N TYR A 177 6.30 -12.01 6.73
CA TYR A 177 6.04 -10.70 7.32
C TYR A 177 7.28 -9.80 7.30
N ILE A 178 8.46 -10.35 7.61
CA ILE A 178 9.72 -9.60 7.52
C ILE A 178 10.00 -9.19 6.07
N VAL A 179 9.88 -10.09 5.10
CA VAL A 179 10.10 -9.80 3.67
C VAL A 179 9.21 -8.65 3.20
N VAL A 180 7.91 -8.67 3.53
CA VAL A 180 6.98 -7.61 3.13
C VAL A 180 7.34 -6.27 3.78
N ASN A 181 7.71 -6.26 5.07
CA ASN A 181 8.14 -5.03 5.74
C ASN A 181 9.46 -4.49 5.18
N VAL A 182 10.44 -5.37 4.91
CA VAL A 182 11.71 -4.97 4.27
C VAL A 182 11.45 -4.36 2.90
N LEU A 183 10.60 -4.97 2.08
CA LEU A 183 10.17 -4.41 0.79
C LEU A 183 9.54 -3.02 0.97
N LEU A 184 8.59 -2.88 1.90
CA LEU A 184 7.90 -1.61 2.16
C LEU A 184 8.85 -0.49 2.55
N PHE A 185 9.73 -0.73 3.54
CA PHE A 185 10.68 0.27 3.97
C PHE A 185 11.77 0.53 2.92
N SER A 186 12.12 -0.47 2.10
CA SER A 186 13.01 -0.28 0.94
C SER A 186 12.38 0.66 -0.09
N LEU A 187 11.12 0.45 -0.46
CA LEU A 187 10.39 1.34 -1.39
C LEU A 187 10.28 2.78 -0.85
N LEU A 188 10.16 2.96 0.47
CA LEU A 188 10.09 4.29 1.08
C LEU A 188 11.44 5.02 1.13
N TRP A 189 12.54 4.28 1.36
CA TRP A 189 13.84 4.88 1.68
C TRP A 189 14.86 4.82 0.55
N LEU A 190 14.74 3.90 -0.40
CA LEU A 190 15.61 3.86 -1.57
C LEU A 190 15.45 5.12 -2.41
N GLN A 191 16.51 5.46 -3.14
CA GLN A 191 16.48 6.50 -4.15
C GLN A 191 15.92 5.95 -5.47
N PRO A 192 15.55 6.82 -6.43
CA PRO A 192 15.11 6.37 -7.74
C PRO A 192 16.07 5.34 -8.34
N GLY A 193 15.50 4.25 -8.84
CA GLY A 193 16.20 3.09 -9.37
C GLY A 193 15.20 1.98 -9.67
N ASP A 194 15.69 0.80 -10.04
CA ASP A 194 14.85 -0.28 -10.58
C ASP A 194 13.67 -0.65 -9.66
N LEU A 195 13.94 -0.99 -8.39
CA LEU A 195 12.90 -1.46 -7.48
C LEU A 195 11.80 -0.40 -7.21
N PRO A 196 12.13 0.84 -6.81
CA PRO A 196 11.11 1.88 -6.63
C PRO A 196 10.36 2.22 -7.94
N CYS A 197 11.06 2.27 -9.08
CA CYS A 197 10.46 2.61 -10.37
C CYS A 197 9.55 1.52 -10.95
N VAL A 198 9.84 0.24 -10.71
CA VAL A 198 8.94 -0.87 -11.01
C VAL A 198 7.59 -0.71 -10.28
N TYR A 199 7.60 -0.19 -9.05
CA TYR A 199 6.39 0.14 -8.30
C TYR A 199 5.83 1.54 -8.60
N ARG A 200 6.52 2.36 -9.41
CA ARG A 200 6.23 3.79 -9.63
C ARG A 200 6.17 4.59 -8.32
N ILE A 201 7.03 4.25 -7.35
CA ILE A 201 7.12 4.92 -6.05
C ILE A 201 8.51 5.52 -5.93
N ASN A 202 8.62 6.77 -5.47
CA ASN A 202 9.92 7.45 -5.34
C ASN A 202 10.79 7.30 -6.60
N CYS A 203 10.18 7.51 -7.75
CA CYS A 203 10.80 7.34 -9.05
C CYS A 203 10.87 8.68 -9.79
N ASP A 204 11.87 8.81 -10.66
CA ASP A 204 12.05 9.93 -11.57
C ASP A 204 12.15 9.45 -13.03
N THR A 205 12.20 10.39 -13.96
CA THR A 205 12.16 10.07 -15.39
C THR A 205 13.40 9.29 -15.83
N GLY A 206 14.59 9.71 -15.40
CA GLY A 206 15.85 9.07 -15.75
C GLY A 206 15.95 7.62 -15.26
N ALA A 207 15.63 7.37 -13.99
CA ALA A 207 15.63 6.02 -13.44
C ALA A 207 14.52 5.15 -14.05
N SER A 208 13.34 5.71 -14.33
CA SER A 208 12.24 5.00 -15.00
C SER A 208 12.64 4.54 -16.41
N LEU A 209 13.33 5.39 -17.18
CA LEU A 209 13.87 5.01 -18.49
C LEU A 209 14.90 3.88 -18.38
N ALA A 210 15.82 3.97 -17.41
CA ALA A 210 16.84 2.94 -17.17
C ALA A 210 16.25 1.59 -16.70
N THR A 211 15.08 1.62 -16.06
CA THR A 211 14.36 0.43 -15.56
C THR A 211 13.68 -0.35 -16.70
N ALA A 212 13.51 0.25 -17.87
CA ALA A 212 12.93 -0.46 -19.02
C ALA A 212 13.84 -1.62 -19.47
N GLY A 213 13.25 -2.71 -19.96
CA GLY A 213 14.01 -3.84 -20.51
C GLY A 213 14.48 -4.89 -19.50
N ILE A 214 14.02 -4.88 -18.24
CA ILE A 214 14.39 -5.92 -17.27
C ILE A 214 13.68 -7.24 -17.61
N PRO A 215 14.37 -8.28 -18.12
CA PRO A 215 13.71 -9.39 -18.81
C PRO A 215 12.77 -10.21 -17.93
N LEU A 216 13.13 -10.43 -16.66
CA LEU A 216 12.29 -11.18 -15.73
C LEU A 216 11.03 -10.38 -15.35
N ILE A 217 11.15 -9.06 -15.25
CA ILE A 217 10.07 -8.20 -14.81
C ILE A 217 9.06 -8.02 -15.94
N GLU A 218 9.53 -7.77 -17.16
CA GLU A 218 8.68 -7.61 -18.35
C GLU A 218 7.90 -8.89 -18.69
N GLN A 219 8.47 -10.07 -18.45
CA GLN A 219 7.75 -11.34 -18.66
C GLN A 219 6.50 -11.49 -17.80
N TYR A 220 6.48 -10.86 -16.62
CA TYR A 220 5.35 -10.91 -15.69
C TYR A 220 4.58 -9.58 -15.62
N SER A 221 4.92 -8.60 -16.46
CA SER A 221 4.23 -7.32 -16.56
C SER A 221 3.37 -7.25 -17.82
N VAL A 222 2.16 -6.75 -17.65
CA VAL A 222 1.21 -6.45 -18.73
C VAL A 222 1.16 -4.95 -19.01
N GLY A 223 1.52 -4.11 -18.03
CA GLY A 223 1.76 -2.68 -18.18
C GLY A 223 3.20 -2.37 -18.60
N SER A 224 3.42 -1.14 -19.06
CA SER A 224 4.77 -0.66 -19.38
C SER A 224 5.60 -0.45 -18.12
N VAL A 225 6.57 -1.32 -17.92
CA VAL A 225 7.63 -1.14 -16.91
C VAL A 225 8.62 -0.13 -17.46
N GLY A 226 8.89 0.91 -16.68
CA GLY A 226 9.75 2.01 -17.09
C GLY A 226 9.12 2.94 -18.14
N GLY A 227 9.96 3.56 -18.97
CA GLY A 227 9.55 4.62 -19.89
C GLY A 227 9.39 5.97 -19.20
N CYS A 228 8.81 6.95 -19.89
CA CYS A 228 8.64 8.28 -19.30
C CYS A 228 7.72 8.28 -18.08
N PHE A 229 8.15 9.00 -17.04
CA PHE A 229 7.39 9.16 -15.82
C PHE A 229 6.37 10.29 -15.98
N LEU A 230 5.10 10.03 -15.72
CA LEU A 230 4.00 11.00 -15.89
C LEU A 230 3.70 11.77 -14.61
N GLY A 231 4.77 12.33 -14.02
CA GLY A 231 4.70 13.09 -12.78
C GLY A 231 3.77 14.31 -12.84
N PRO A 232 3.31 14.85 -11.68
CA PRO A 232 2.47 16.05 -11.63
C PRO A 232 3.06 17.27 -12.35
N GLN A 233 4.38 17.28 -12.54
CA GLN A 233 5.11 18.37 -13.19
C GLN A 233 4.87 18.45 -14.69
N VAL A 234 4.38 17.38 -15.34
CA VAL A 234 3.92 17.41 -16.75
C VAL A 234 2.84 18.47 -16.96
N ASN A 235 1.94 18.65 -15.99
CA ASN A 235 0.90 19.67 -16.04
C ASN A 235 1.48 21.10 -16.15
N THR A 236 2.66 21.34 -15.54
CA THR A 236 3.36 22.64 -15.65
C THR A 236 3.64 22.98 -17.11
N TYR A 237 4.09 22.01 -17.91
CA TYR A 237 4.37 22.22 -19.32
C TYR A 237 3.09 22.37 -20.15
N GLN A 238 2.08 21.54 -19.88
CA GLN A 238 0.79 21.58 -20.58
C GLN A 238 0.03 22.91 -20.38
N THR A 239 0.23 23.57 -19.22
CA THR A 239 -0.41 24.85 -18.89
C THR A 239 0.45 26.08 -19.23
N ALA A 240 1.75 25.91 -19.38
CA ALA A 240 2.67 27.00 -19.74
C ALA A 240 2.41 27.51 -21.16
N VAL A 241 2.13 26.60 -22.10
CA VAL A 241 2.08 26.88 -23.54
C VAL A 241 0.86 26.18 -24.14
N PRO A 242 -0.10 26.90 -24.77
CA PRO A 242 -1.33 26.31 -25.30
C PRO A 242 -1.12 25.14 -26.27
N GLU A 243 -0.06 25.20 -27.07
CA GLU A 243 0.34 24.19 -28.04
C GLU A 243 0.72 22.85 -27.39
N LEU A 244 1.13 22.86 -26.12
CA LEU A 244 1.49 21.67 -25.34
C LEU A 244 0.33 21.13 -24.49
N SER A 245 -0.88 21.68 -24.59
CA SER A 245 -2.03 21.28 -23.76
C SER A 245 -2.35 19.77 -23.81
N ALA A 246 -2.05 19.11 -24.93
CA ALA A 246 -2.21 17.66 -25.11
C ALA A 246 -0.87 16.89 -25.19
N TRP A 247 0.25 17.56 -24.89
CA TRP A 247 1.57 16.92 -24.92
C TRP A 247 1.71 15.88 -23.80
N SER A 248 2.31 14.74 -24.13
CA SER A 248 2.69 13.71 -23.17
C SER A 248 4.16 13.32 -23.40
N PRO A 249 4.94 13.10 -22.33
CA PRO A 249 6.31 12.59 -22.44
C PRO A 249 6.43 11.32 -23.29
N ASP A 250 7.35 11.34 -24.26
CA ASP A 250 7.68 10.23 -25.15
C ASP A 250 9.17 9.86 -25.04
N PRO A 251 9.53 8.57 -24.86
CA PRO A 251 10.92 8.14 -24.84
C PRO A 251 11.73 8.55 -26.08
N ALA A 252 11.10 8.70 -27.25
CA ALA A 252 11.79 9.14 -28.47
C ALA A 252 12.37 10.58 -28.36
N SER A 253 11.79 11.40 -27.49
CA SER A 253 12.20 12.78 -27.22
C SER A 253 12.91 12.94 -25.86
N ASP A 254 13.52 11.86 -25.33
CA ASP A 254 14.13 11.86 -23.98
C ASP A 254 13.12 12.29 -22.89
N CYS A 255 11.83 12.01 -23.10
CA CYS A 255 10.71 12.43 -22.24
C CYS A 255 10.53 13.94 -22.08
N ARG A 256 11.24 14.76 -22.87
CA ARG A 256 11.16 16.22 -22.82
C ARG A 256 10.03 16.75 -23.69
N PRO A 257 9.54 17.98 -23.42
CA PRO A 257 8.64 18.68 -24.33
C PRO A 257 9.17 18.67 -25.76
N SER A 258 8.32 18.29 -26.70
CA SER A 258 8.66 18.23 -28.13
C SER A 258 7.49 18.74 -28.98
N GLY A 259 7.79 19.39 -30.11
CA GLY A 259 6.80 19.94 -31.03
C GLY A 259 6.63 21.46 -30.89
N PRO A 260 5.59 22.04 -31.51
CA PRO A 260 5.35 23.48 -31.46
C PRO A 260 5.23 23.97 -30.00
N GLY A 261 5.95 25.04 -29.66
CA GLY A 261 5.94 25.61 -28.31
C GLY A 261 6.87 24.96 -27.29
N SER A 262 7.56 23.86 -27.63
CA SER A 262 8.48 23.17 -26.70
C SER A 262 9.67 24.03 -26.29
N GLU A 263 10.24 24.81 -27.21
CA GLU A 263 11.38 25.70 -26.94
C GLU A 263 10.99 26.78 -25.92
N ALA A 264 9.85 27.45 -26.13
CA ALA A 264 9.32 28.45 -25.21
C ALA A 264 9.02 27.86 -23.82
N ALA A 265 8.46 26.64 -23.78
CA ALA A 265 8.19 25.94 -22.53
C ALA A 265 9.47 25.58 -21.76
N LEU A 266 10.51 25.14 -22.46
CA LEU A 266 11.81 24.81 -21.87
C LEU A 266 12.61 26.05 -21.46
N GLU A 267 12.43 27.19 -22.14
CA GLU A 267 13.00 28.47 -21.74
C GLU A 267 12.34 28.98 -20.44
N MET A 268 11.01 28.88 -20.34
CA MET A 268 10.26 29.29 -19.14
C MET A 268 10.48 28.34 -17.96
N PHE A 269 10.46 27.03 -18.23
CA PHE A 269 10.65 25.97 -17.25
C PHE A 269 11.75 25.01 -17.72
N PRO A 270 13.03 25.35 -17.49
CA PRO A 270 14.13 24.45 -17.78
C PRO A 270 13.91 23.10 -17.11
N TRP A 271 14.36 22.04 -17.77
CA TRP A 271 14.18 20.66 -17.30
C TRP A 271 14.70 20.43 -15.87
N THR A 272 15.81 21.08 -15.53
CA THR A 272 16.45 21.04 -14.20
C THR A 272 15.91 22.09 -13.23
N SER A 273 14.86 22.82 -13.59
CA SER A 273 14.32 23.89 -12.74
C SER A 273 13.59 23.31 -11.53
N PRO A 274 13.55 24.05 -10.40
CA PRO A 274 12.77 23.65 -9.22
C PRO A 274 11.27 23.47 -9.50
N ALA A 275 10.75 24.06 -10.58
CA ALA A 275 9.36 23.88 -11.00
C ALA A 275 9.07 22.45 -11.48
N ILE A 276 10.08 21.75 -11.99
CA ILE A 276 10.01 20.37 -12.49
C ILE A 276 10.60 19.38 -11.48
N SER A 277 11.66 19.76 -10.79
CA SER A 277 12.27 18.94 -9.76
C SER A 277 12.90 19.79 -8.67
N THR A 278 12.28 19.83 -7.50
CA THR A 278 12.78 20.60 -6.34
C THR A 278 13.95 19.94 -5.62
N LEU A 279 14.17 18.64 -5.85
CA LEU A 279 15.14 17.83 -5.11
C LEU A 279 16.32 17.38 -5.98
N GLY A 280 16.44 17.90 -7.20
CA GLY A 280 17.53 17.59 -8.13
C GLY A 280 17.40 16.23 -8.84
N TYR A 281 16.21 15.60 -8.79
CA TYR A 281 15.89 14.41 -9.58
C TYR A 281 15.62 14.75 -11.05
N ASP A 282 15.71 13.76 -11.91
CA ASP A 282 15.59 13.96 -13.35
C ASP A 282 14.13 14.06 -13.81
N GLY A 283 13.73 15.23 -14.30
CA GLY A 283 12.42 15.46 -14.88
C GLY A 283 11.23 15.29 -13.92
N PRO A 284 10.02 15.06 -14.47
CA PRO A 284 8.84 14.69 -13.70
C PRO A 284 9.10 13.47 -12.82
N ASN A 285 8.64 13.54 -11.58
CA ASN A 285 8.95 12.54 -10.55
C ASN A 285 7.89 12.55 -9.43
N ASN A 286 7.89 11.51 -8.60
CA ASN A 286 7.09 11.47 -7.37
C ASN A 286 7.93 11.23 -6.11
N VAL A 287 9.18 11.72 -6.12
CA VAL A 287 10.12 11.43 -5.05
C VAL A 287 9.84 12.28 -3.82
N TYR A 288 9.68 11.62 -2.67
CA TYR A 288 9.51 12.33 -1.41
C TYR A 288 10.83 12.89 -0.87
N PRO A 289 10.81 14.09 -0.28
CA PRO A 289 11.94 14.57 0.51
C PRO A 289 12.14 13.70 1.76
N VAL A 290 13.35 13.70 2.30
CA VAL A 290 13.72 12.94 3.50
C VAL A 290 12.79 13.25 4.68
N SER A 291 12.38 14.51 4.84
CA SER A 291 11.45 14.94 5.88
C SER A 291 10.11 14.20 5.82
N PHE A 292 9.52 14.08 4.63
CA PHE A 292 8.27 13.35 4.44
C PHE A 292 8.45 11.84 4.55
N ARG A 293 9.58 11.28 4.11
CA ARG A 293 9.92 9.85 4.32
C ARG A 293 9.97 9.50 5.81
N ILE A 294 10.52 10.37 6.65
CA ILE A 294 10.52 10.23 8.12
C ILE A 294 9.09 10.23 8.66
N VAL A 295 8.26 11.20 8.25
CA VAL A 295 6.86 11.28 8.66
C VAL A 295 6.11 10.00 8.29
N MET A 296 6.22 9.54 7.05
CA MET A 296 5.60 8.29 6.61
C MET A 296 6.10 7.10 7.40
N THR A 297 7.41 7.01 7.67
CA THR A 297 7.97 5.95 8.53
C THR A 297 7.32 5.94 9.91
N ILE A 298 7.14 7.11 10.53
CA ILE A 298 6.49 7.24 11.84
C ILE A 298 5.04 6.77 11.75
N ILE A 299 4.27 7.20 10.74
CA ILE A 299 2.88 6.78 10.55
C ILE A 299 2.79 5.25 10.43
N LEU A 300 3.61 4.64 9.59
CA LEU A 300 3.61 3.19 9.37
C LEU A 300 4.00 2.43 10.63
N VAL A 301 5.05 2.84 11.34
CA VAL A 301 5.50 2.19 12.58
C VAL A 301 4.46 2.33 13.68
N VAL A 302 3.87 3.52 13.86
CA VAL A 302 2.79 3.75 14.83
C VAL A 302 1.58 2.89 14.49
N TYR A 303 1.21 2.80 13.21
CA TYR A 303 0.13 1.94 12.76
C TYR A 303 0.40 0.46 13.10
N ILE A 304 1.58 -0.06 12.77
CA ILE A 304 1.98 -1.45 13.08
C ILE A 304 1.88 -1.71 14.59
N ILE A 305 2.45 -0.83 15.41
CA ILE A 305 2.40 -0.94 16.87
C ILE A 305 0.95 -0.93 17.35
N LEU A 306 0.13 0.00 16.86
CA LEU A 306 -1.27 0.13 17.24
C LEU A 306 -2.05 -1.16 16.93
N GLN A 307 -1.88 -1.75 15.74
CA GLN A 307 -2.51 -3.03 15.41
C GLN A 307 -2.09 -4.16 16.34
N HIS A 308 -0.79 -4.25 16.61
CA HIS A 308 -0.24 -5.25 17.54
C HIS A 308 -0.86 -5.09 18.94
N LEU A 309 -1.00 -3.85 19.43
CA LEU A 309 -1.60 -3.54 20.73
C LEU A 309 -3.11 -3.86 20.77
N ILE A 310 -3.87 -3.42 19.77
CA ILE A 310 -5.32 -3.65 19.66
C ILE A 310 -5.62 -5.15 19.70
N PHE A 311 -4.89 -5.96 18.90
CA PHE A 311 -5.11 -7.39 18.86
C PHE A 311 -4.67 -8.07 20.16
N ARG A 312 -3.51 -7.72 20.70
CA ARG A 312 -2.95 -8.38 21.89
C ARG A 312 -3.76 -8.08 23.15
N PHE A 313 -4.15 -6.83 23.36
CA PHE A 313 -4.81 -6.38 24.59
C PHE A 313 -6.34 -6.34 24.47
N GLY A 314 -6.88 -5.97 23.32
CA GLY A 314 -8.33 -5.88 23.08
C GLY A 314 -8.96 -7.24 22.74
N LEU A 315 -8.53 -7.87 21.65
CA LEU A 315 -9.27 -9.00 21.05
C LEU A 315 -8.77 -10.40 21.48
N ALA A 316 -7.50 -10.52 21.88
CA ALA A 316 -6.88 -11.76 22.36
C ALA A 316 -6.52 -11.74 23.86
N GLY A 317 -6.66 -10.59 24.53
CA GLY A 317 -6.25 -10.35 25.91
C GLY A 317 -7.06 -11.12 26.96
N SER A 318 -6.43 -11.41 28.12
CA SER A 318 -7.12 -11.97 29.29
C SER A 318 -8.21 -11.06 29.84
N TYR A 319 -8.11 -9.75 29.55
CA TYR A 319 -9.04 -8.74 30.05
C TYR A 319 -10.44 -8.90 29.45
N TRP A 320 -10.54 -9.09 28.13
CA TRP A 320 -11.81 -9.37 27.46
C TRP A 320 -12.41 -10.70 27.91
N ARG A 321 -11.56 -11.72 28.15
CA ARG A 321 -11.99 -13.01 28.74
C ARG A 321 -12.57 -12.85 30.14
N LYS A 322 -11.96 -12.02 31.00
CA LYS A 322 -12.49 -11.70 32.34
C LYS A 322 -13.77 -10.86 32.27
N TRP A 323 -13.88 -9.94 31.31
CA TRP A 323 -15.05 -9.09 31.15
C TRP A 323 -16.29 -9.87 30.66
N ILE A 324 -16.12 -10.76 29.68
CA ILE A 324 -17.18 -11.67 29.22
C ILE A 324 -17.59 -12.65 30.33
N GLY A 325 -16.61 -13.23 31.05
CA GLY A 325 -16.88 -14.12 32.17
C GLY A 325 -17.66 -13.45 33.32
N ARG A 326 -17.50 -12.14 33.51
CA ARG A 326 -18.24 -11.36 34.51
C ARG A 326 -19.67 -11.00 34.10
N ARG A 327 -20.02 -11.02 32.82
CA ARG A 327 -21.36 -10.67 32.31
C ARG A 327 -22.27 -11.87 32.04
N GLY A 328 -21.83 -13.10 32.32
CA GLY A 328 -22.68 -14.29 32.14
C GLY A 328 -23.06 -14.60 30.70
N LEU A 329 -22.47 -13.92 29.72
CA LEU A 329 -22.72 -14.09 28.28
C LEU A 329 -22.16 -15.40 27.71
N SER A 330 -21.62 -16.30 28.54
CA SER A 330 -21.03 -17.57 28.09
C SER A 330 -22.03 -18.73 27.94
N ARG A 331 -23.35 -18.49 27.92
CA ARG A 331 -24.37 -19.55 27.77
C ARG A 331 -25.12 -19.57 26.44
N ALA A 332 -24.83 -18.64 25.53
CA ALA A 332 -25.39 -18.68 24.17
C ALA A 332 -24.29 -18.26 23.19
N ASP A 333 -23.47 -19.23 22.76
CA ASP A 333 -22.74 -19.27 21.49
C ASP A 333 -22.02 -20.63 21.33
#